data_AF-A0A348PLD7-F1
#
_entry.id   AF-A0A348PLD7-F1
#
_cell.length_a   1.000
_cell.length_b   1.000
_cell.length_c   1.000
_cell.angle_alpha   90.00
_cell.angle_beta   90.00
_cell.angle_gamma   90.00
#
_symmetry.space_group_name_H-M   'P 1'
#
loop_
_entity.id
_entity.type
_entity.pdbx_description
1 polymer ?
#
loop_
_entity_poly.entity_id
_entity_poly.type
_entity_poly.pdbx_seq_one_letter_code
_entity_poly.pdbx_strand_id
1 'polypeptide(L)'
;MVQSTRAGAEFGFALVGIIIAVNVFKFPFFEFGSRYAAAQGESLIDGYRRLGKVPLWLYFLVIILSMFFVSAAVVFVTAGFMDNLFGISDHWPALRLLPSFLVLAICFGILYFGKFSTLTEIIKVVGVILLLSTLIAFVLTLFHGRAPMIEGFIQPSLFSDKSIFFIIALMGWMPTALDLSTWNSLWTLEKMKDPNNAPSFKQIISEFNWGYWIT
;
A
#
# COMPACT_ATOMS: atom_id res chain seq x y z
N MET A 1 3.83 -5.02 1.14
CA MET A 1 4.88 -5.90 1.68
C MET A 1 4.36 -7.26 2.15
N VAL A 2 3.41 -7.36 3.09
CA VAL A 2 2.96 -8.67 3.60
C VAL A 2 2.41 -9.60 2.51
N GLN A 3 1.61 -9.07 1.58
CA GLN A 3 1.12 -9.89 0.47
C GLN A 3 2.22 -10.26 -0.54
N SER A 4 3.24 -9.40 -0.71
CA SER A 4 4.40 -9.67 -1.56
C SER A 4 5.27 -10.79 -0.99
N THR A 5 5.55 -10.75 0.32
CA THR A 5 6.34 -11.79 1.02
C THR A 5 5.60 -13.11 1.04
N ARG A 6 4.27 -13.08 1.30
CA ARG A 6 3.41 -14.26 1.22
C ARG A 6 3.35 -14.84 -0.20
N ALA A 7 3.20 -14.00 -1.22
CA ALA A 7 3.21 -14.44 -2.62
C ALA A 7 4.53 -15.14 -2.99
N GLY A 8 5.67 -14.58 -2.58
CA GLY A 8 6.98 -15.21 -2.77
C GLY A 8 7.15 -16.52 -2.01
N ALA A 9 6.64 -16.61 -0.77
CA ALA A 9 6.71 -17.82 0.03
C ALA A 9 5.82 -18.96 -0.50
N GLU A 10 4.59 -18.66 -0.91
CA GLU A 10 3.63 -19.67 -1.38
C GLU A 10 3.84 -20.06 -2.85
N PHE A 11 4.21 -19.11 -3.72
CA PHE A 11 4.25 -19.32 -5.17
C PHE A 11 5.65 -19.18 -5.79
N GLY A 12 6.66 -18.84 -4.98
CA GLY A 12 8.01 -18.57 -5.49
C GLY A 12 8.01 -17.46 -6.53
N PHE A 13 8.66 -17.72 -7.67
CA PHE A 13 8.72 -16.78 -8.79
C PHE A 13 7.52 -16.84 -9.75
N ALA A 14 6.54 -17.74 -9.51
CA ALA A 14 5.44 -17.95 -10.46
C ALA A 14 4.55 -16.72 -10.68
N LEU A 15 4.44 -15.85 -9.65
CA LEU A 15 3.60 -14.65 -9.71
C LEU A 15 4.32 -13.40 -10.22
N VAL A 16 5.64 -13.44 -10.46
CA VAL A 16 6.41 -12.24 -10.87
C VAL A 16 5.84 -11.60 -12.13
N GLY A 17 5.53 -12.41 -13.15
CA GLY A 17 4.93 -11.91 -14.40
C GLY A 17 3.58 -11.22 -14.18
N ILE A 18 2.73 -11.80 -13.32
CA ILE A 18 1.43 -11.22 -12.96
C ILE A 18 1.62 -9.90 -12.22
N ILE A 19 2.55 -9.84 -11.26
CA ILE A 19 2.84 -8.63 -10.50
C ILE A 19 3.32 -7.50 -11.42
N ILE A 20 4.22 -7.79 -12.36
CA ILE A 20 4.68 -6.81 -13.35
C ILE A 20 3.50 -6.35 -14.21
N ALA A 21 2.69 -7.28 -14.73
CA ALA A 21 1.54 -6.94 -15.57
C ALA A 21 0.52 -6.06 -14.84
N VAL A 22 0.22 -6.34 -13.57
CA VAL A 22 -0.68 -5.53 -12.74
C VAL A 22 -0.18 -4.11 -12.58
N ASN A 23 1.12 -3.92 -12.29
CA ASN A 23 1.70 -2.58 -12.18
C ASN A 23 1.61 -1.83 -13.51
N VAL A 24 1.95 -2.48 -14.63
CA VAL A 24 1.84 -1.89 -15.96
C VAL A 24 0.39 -1.50 -16.31
N PHE A 25 -0.59 -2.37 -16.03
CA PHE A 25 -1.99 -2.10 -16.33
C PHE A 25 -2.61 -1.06 -15.41
N LYS A 26 -2.13 -0.93 -14.17
CA LYS A 26 -2.62 0.08 -13.23
C LYS A 26 -2.00 1.45 -13.41
N PHE A 27 -0.78 1.52 -13.94
CA PHE A 27 -0.08 2.77 -14.23
C PHE A 27 -0.98 3.88 -14.82
N PRO A 28 -1.73 3.65 -15.93
CA PRO A 28 -2.54 4.70 -16.53
C PRO A 28 -3.59 5.27 -15.57
N PHE A 29 -4.21 4.44 -14.73
CA PHE A 29 -5.24 4.90 -13.77
C PHE A 29 -4.67 5.88 -12.73
N PHE A 30 -3.46 5.63 -12.26
CA PHE A 30 -2.80 6.54 -11.33
C PHE A 30 -2.28 7.79 -12.03
N GLU A 31 -1.72 7.64 -13.24
CA GLU A 31 -1.25 8.77 -14.04
C GLU A 31 -2.40 9.72 -14.42
N PHE A 32 -3.58 9.18 -14.76
CA PHE A 32 -4.79 9.97 -15.01
C PHE A 32 -5.17 10.83 -13.80
N GLY A 33 -4.87 10.39 -12.58
CA GLY A 33 -5.06 11.18 -11.36
C GLY A 33 -4.36 12.55 -11.43
N SER A 34 -3.04 12.52 -11.64
CA SER A 34 -2.22 13.73 -11.74
C SER A 34 -2.45 14.49 -13.06
N ARG A 35 -2.65 13.76 -14.17
CA ARG A 35 -2.88 14.35 -15.49
C ARG A 35 -4.18 15.14 -15.56
N TYR A 36 -5.27 14.59 -14.99
CA TYR A 36 -6.56 15.26 -14.95
C TYR A 36 -6.48 16.57 -14.15
N ALA A 37 -5.89 16.51 -12.94
CA ALA A 37 -5.68 17.68 -12.10
C ALA A 37 -4.87 18.76 -12.81
N ALA A 38 -3.77 18.37 -13.47
CA ALA A 38 -2.91 19.30 -14.20
C ALA A 38 -3.59 19.93 -15.43
N ALA A 39 -4.46 19.20 -16.12
CA ALA A 39 -5.13 19.69 -17.33
C ALA A 39 -6.40 20.50 -17.04
N GLN A 40 -7.17 20.14 -16.01
CA GLN A 40 -8.46 20.75 -15.72
C GLN A 40 -8.40 21.81 -14.61
N GLY A 41 -7.35 21.79 -13.77
CA GLY A 41 -7.25 22.67 -12.61
C GLY A 41 -8.25 22.36 -11.49
N GLU A 42 -8.87 21.17 -11.50
CA GLU A 42 -9.79 20.68 -10.46
C GLU A 42 -9.47 19.22 -10.10
N SER A 43 -9.99 18.73 -8.97
CA SER A 43 -9.66 17.37 -8.49
C SER A 43 -10.50 16.32 -9.20
N LEU A 44 -10.09 15.04 -9.14
CA LEU A 44 -10.95 13.96 -9.64
C LEU A 44 -12.30 13.92 -8.91
N ILE A 45 -12.36 14.36 -7.65
CA ILE A 45 -13.60 14.44 -6.87
C ILE A 45 -14.52 15.51 -7.46
N ASP A 46 -13.97 16.67 -7.82
CA ASP A 46 -14.70 17.72 -8.53
C ASP A 46 -15.15 17.24 -9.92
N GLY A 47 -14.30 16.46 -10.59
CA GLY A 47 -14.64 15.76 -11.83
C GLY A 47 -15.83 14.81 -11.66
N TYR A 48 -15.86 13.97 -10.62
CA TYR A 48 -17.01 13.12 -10.33
C TYR A 48 -18.28 13.93 -10.06
N ARG A 49 -18.16 15.05 -9.34
CA ARG A 49 -19.28 15.98 -9.12
C ARG A 49 -19.79 16.56 -10.44
N ARG A 50 -18.90 16.84 -11.39
CA ARG A 50 -19.24 17.34 -12.74
C ARG A 50 -19.96 16.31 -13.60
N LEU A 51 -19.62 15.01 -13.47
CA LEU A 51 -20.39 13.92 -14.11
C LEU A 51 -21.78 13.73 -13.50
N GLY A 52 -21.95 14.04 -12.21
CA GLY A 52 -23.24 14.05 -11.54
C GLY A 52 -23.16 13.67 -10.06
N LYS A 53 -24.31 13.66 -9.39
CA LYS A 53 -24.37 13.32 -7.95
C LYS A 53 -24.19 11.83 -7.67
N VAL A 54 -24.59 10.96 -8.61
CA VAL A 54 -24.53 9.50 -8.43
C VAL A 54 -23.09 8.97 -8.35
N PRO A 55 -22.17 9.31 -9.27
CA PRO A 55 -20.77 8.86 -9.17
C PRO A 55 -20.08 9.34 -7.88
N LEU A 56 -20.36 10.57 -7.46
CA LEU A 56 -19.82 11.13 -6.23
C LEU A 56 -20.29 10.36 -4.97
N TRP A 57 -21.59 10.01 -4.90
CA TRP A 57 -22.13 9.21 -3.79
C TRP A 57 -21.58 7.78 -3.78
N LEU A 58 -21.44 7.14 -4.95
CA LEU A 58 -20.83 5.82 -5.05
C LEU A 58 -19.37 5.85 -4.59
N TYR A 59 -18.59 6.83 -5.05
CA TYR A 59 -17.22 7.03 -4.59
C TYR A 59 -17.16 7.24 -3.07
N PHE A 60 -18.01 8.11 -2.53
CA PHE A 60 -18.08 8.37 -1.10
C PHE A 60 -18.35 7.10 -0.29
N LEU A 61 -19.32 6.27 -0.71
CA LEU A 61 -19.64 5.01 -0.05
C LEU A 61 -18.47 4.02 -0.10
N VAL A 62 -17.80 3.90 -1.25
CA VAL A 62 -16.63 3.03 -1.43
C VAL A 62 -15.49 3.46 -0.51
N ILE A 63 -15.21 4.76 -0.41
CA ILE A 63 -14.15 5.27 0.47
C ILE A 63 -14.46 5.02 1.94
N ILE A 64 -15.68 5.31 2.39
CA ILE A 64 -16.08 5.06 3.78
C ILE A 64 -15.93 3.58 4.13
N LEU A 65 -16.38 2.69 3.25
CA LEU A 65 -16.25 1.25 3.46
C LEU A 65 -14.78 0.82 3.48
N SER A 66 -14.00 1.27 2.47
CA SER A 66 -12.57 0.97 2.33
C SER A 66 -11.77 1.39 3.57
N MET A 67 -12.05 2.58 4.13
CA MET A 67 -11.32 3.13 5.26
C MET A 67 -11.34 2.21 6.49
N PHE A 68 -12.48 1.57 6.78
CA PHE A 68 -12.59 0.61 7.89
C PHE A 68 -11.80 -0.67 7.61
N PHE A 69 -11.89 -1.22 6.40
CA PHE A 69 -11.17 -2.44 6.03
C PHE A 69 -9.66 -2.24 6.01
N VAL A 70 -9.18 -1.14 5.41
CA VAL A 70 -7.76 -0.79 5.37
C VAL A 70 -7.22 -0.60 6.78
N SER A 71 -7.92 0.18 7.61
CA SER A 71 -7.50 0.42 9.00
C SER A 71 -7.44 -0.87 9.80
N ALA A 72 -8.47 -1.72 9.71
CA ALA A 72 -8.51 -3.00 10.40
C ALA A 72 -7.37 -3.93 9.94
N ALA A 73 -7.12 -4.02 8.62
CA ALA A 73 -6.05 -4.84 8.07
C ALA A 73 -4.67 -4.38 8.56
N VAL A 74 -4.39 -3.07 8.54
CA VAL A 74 -3.10 -2.52 8.98
C VAL A 74 -2.90 -2.73 10.49
N VAL A 75 -3.92 -2.47 11.32
CA VAL A 75 -3.85 -2.69 12.77
C VAL A 75 -3.63 -4.16 13.08
N PHE A 76 -4.39 -5.06 12.45
CA PHE A 76 -4.29 -6.49 12.72
C PHE A 76 -2.93 -7.07 12.33
N VAL A 77 -2.41 -6.68 11.16
CA VAL A 77 -1.06 -7.09 10.72
C VAL A 77 0.01 -6.57 11.68
N THR A 78 -0.05 -5.30 12.06
CA THR A 78 0.92 -4.69 12.97
C THR A 78 0.85 -5.32 14.36
N ALA A 79 -0.36 -5.55 14.86
CA ALA A 79 -0.61 -6.25 16.12
C ALA A 79 -0.07 -7.69 16.08
N GLY A 80 -0.25 -8.39 14.97
CA GLY A 80 0.30 -9.74 14.77
C GLY A 80 1.83 -9.77 14.82
N PHE A 81 2.51 -8.78 14.22
CA PHE A 81 3.97 -8.65 14.34
C PHE A 81 4.41 -8.33 15.77
N MET A 82 3.71 -7.41 16.45
CA MET A 82 4.01 -7.08 17.84
C MET A 82 3.82 -8.30 18.75
N ASP A 83 2.75 -9.04 18.55
CA ASP A 83 2.47 -10.26 19.31
C ASP A 83 3.51 -11.35 19.04
N ASN A 84 3.92 -11.53 17.78
CA ASN A 84 4.97 -12.47 17.43
C ASN A 84 6.33 -12.14 18.08
N LEU A 85 6.64 -10.85 18.27
CA LEU A 85 7.90 -10.41 18.86
C LEU A 85 7.91 -10.47 20.40
N PHE A 86 6.79 -10.11 21.03
CA PHE A 86 6.70 -9.95 22.49
C PHE A 86 5.93 -11.08 23.20
N GLY A 87 5.30 -12.00 22.46
CA GLY A 87 4.54 -13.12 23.02
C GLY A 87 3.35 -12.70 23.91
N ILE A 88 2.73 -11.55 23.62
CA ILE A 88 1.75 -10.91 24.52
C ILE A 88 0.51 -11.81 24.70
N SER A 89 0.04 -12.44 23.63
CA SER A 89 -1.11 -13.37 23.66
C SER A 89 -0.82 -14.65 24.43
N ASP A 90 0.44 -15.10 24.47
CA ASP A 90 0.84 -16.29 25.23
C ASP A 90 0.85 -16.01 26.73
N HIS A 91 1.24 -14.78 27.12
CA HIS A 91 1.22 -14.34 28.52
C HIS A 91 -0.18 -13.96 29.03
N TRP A 92 -1.06 -13.42 28.18
CA TRP A 92 -2.43 -13.04 28.53
C TRP A 92 -3.48 -13.59 27.55
N PRO A 93 -3.72 -14.91 27.55
CA PRO A 93 -4.60 -15.57 26.59
C PRO A 93 -6.08 -15.14 26.67
N ALA A 94 -6.51 -14.58 27.81
CA ALA A 94 -7.85 -14.01 27.98
C ALA A 94 -8.06 -12.69 27.22
N LEU A 95 -6.97 -12.01 26.83
CA LEU A 95 -6.99 -10.69 26.21
C LEU A 95 -6.37 -10.73 24.80
N ARG A 96 -6.91 -11.58 23.92
CA ARG A 96 -6.44 -11.75 22.53
C ARG A 96 -6.41 -10.46 21.70
N LEU A 97 -7.21 -9.45 22.09
CA LEU A 97 -7.26 -8.15 21.41
C LEU A 97 -6.30 -7.11 22.00
N LEU A 98 -5.57 -7.46 23.07
CA LEU A 98 -4.63 -6.56 23.73
C LEU A 98 -3.56 -6.01 22.78
N PRO A 99 -2.95 -6.81 21.88
CA PRO A 99 -1.96 -6.26 20.95
C PRO A 99 -2.56 -5.22 20.01
N SER A 100 -3.78 -5.44 19.52
CA SER A 100 -4.46 -4.46 18.64
C SER A 100 -4.79 -3.16 19.38
N PHE A 101 -5.26 -3.27 20.63
CA PHE A 101 -5.53 -2.11 21.47
C PHE A 101 -4.26 -1.31 21.77
N LEU A 102 -3.17 -1.99 22.10
CA LEU A 102 -1.88 -1.36 22.37
C LEU A 102 -1.35 -0.62 21.14
N VAL A 103 -1.41 -1.22 19.94
CA VAL A 103 -1.04 -0.54 18.69
C VAL A 103 -1.85 0.74 18.50
N LEU A 104 -3.17 0.66 18.65
CA LEU A 104 -4.05 1.84 18.53
C LEU A 104 -3.73 2.91 19.58
N ALA A 105 -3.48 2.52 20.83
CA ALA A 105 -3.13 3.43 21.91
C ALA A 105 -1.79 4.15 21.65
N ILE A 106 -0.79 3.42 21.14
CA ILE A 106 0.51 3.98 20.75
C ILE A 106 0.34 4.96 19.59
N CYS A 107 -0.37 4.56 18.52
CA CYS A 107 -0.67 5.44 17.39
C CYS A 107 -1.39 6.71 17.85
N PHE A 108 -2.43 6.57 18.68
CA PHE A 108 -3.14 7.71 19.25
C PHE A 108 -2.22 8.62 20.06
N GLY A 109 -1.36 8.05 20.93
CA GLY A 109 -0.39 8.81 21.71
C GLY A 109 0.59 9.60 20.83
N ILE A 110 1.13 8.97 19.77
CA ILE A 110 2.04 9.64 18.82
C ILE A 110 1.32 10.82 18.14
N LEU A 111 0.08 10.65 17.70
CA LEU A 111 -0.67 11.75 17.07
C LEU A 111 -1.04 12.85 18.06
N TYR A 112 -1.47 12.47 19.27
CA TYR A 112 -1.91 13.39 20.31
C TYR A 112 -0.77 14.31 20.78
N PHE A 113 0.43 13.76 20.99
CA PHE A 113 1.58 14.53 21.47
C PHE A 113 2.48 15.09 20.35
N GLY A 114 2.67 14.33 19.27
CA GLY A 114 3.71 14.59 18.26
C GLY A 114 3.33 15.60 17.17
N LYS A 115 2.04 15.91 16.99
CA LYS A 115 1.51 16.68 15.85
C LYS A 115 1.95 16.09 14.50
N PHE A 116 1.66 16.77 13.40
CA PHE A 116 1.93 16.29 12.03
C PHE A 116 3.44 16.14 11.71
N SER A 117 4.30 16.92 12.36
CA SER A 117 5.75 16.92 12.11
C SER A 117 6.43 15.62 12.58
N THR A 118 6.16 15.19 13.82
CA THR A 118 6.73 13.95 14.37
C THR A 118 6.31 12.72 13.55
N LEU A 119 5.04 12.69 13.12
CA LEU A 119 4.54 11.61 12.26
C LEU A 119 5.34 11.51 10.96
N THR A 120 5.64 12.65 10.35
CA THR A 120 6.39 12.72 9.08
C THR A 120 7.82 12.19 9.25
N GLU A 121 8.50 12.53 10.35
CA GLU A 121 9.85 12.04 10.62
C GLU A 121 9.88 10.55 10.95
N ILE A 122 8.90 10.05 11.73
CA ILE A 122 8.78 8.61 12.02
C ILE A 122 8.58 7.81 10.73
N ILE A 123 7.71 8.27 9.82
CA ILE A 123 7.46 7.58 8.54
C ILE A 123 8.74 7.49 7.71
N LYS A 124 9.56 8.56 7.66
CA LYS A 124 10.84 8.54 6.95
C LYS A 124 11.80 7.51 7.55
N VAL A 125 11.97 7.53 8.88
CA VAL A 125 12.87 6.61 9.58
C VAL A 125 12.44 5.16 9.37
N VAL A 126 11.15 4.86 9.58
CA VAL A 126 10.60 3.51 9.37
C VAL A 126 10.77 3.08 7.91
N GLY A 127 10.50 3.96 6.94
CA GLY A 127 10.68 3.67 5.52
C GLY A 127 12.13 3.30 5.17
N VAL A 128 13.10 4.06 5.68
CA VAL A 128 14.53 3.77 5.47
C VAL A 128 14.93 2.44 6.10
N ILE A 129 14.52 2.17 7.34
CA ILE A 129 14.82 0.90 8.02
C ILE A 129 14.24 -0.29 7.25
N LEU A 130 13.00 -0.17 6.77
CA LEU A 130 12.34 -1.22 5.99
C LEU A 130 13.02 -1.47 4.64
N LEU A 131 13.45 -0.40 3.96
CA LEU A 131 14.18 -0.52 2.70
C LEU A 131 15.54 -1.21 2.92
N LEU A 132 16.30 -0.77 3.91
CA LEU A 132 17.60 -1.36 4.24
C LEU A 132 17.46 -2.81 4.69
N SER A 133 16.49 -3.14 5.54
CA SER A 133 16.27 -4.52 5.99
C SER A 133 15.86 -5.44 4.84
N THR A 134 15.02 -4.96 3.93
CA THR A 134 14.64 -5.71 2.72
C THR A 134 15.85 -5.95 1.82
N LEU A 135 16.69 -4.94 1.60
CA LEU A 135 17.90 -5.06 0.79
C LEU A 135 18.90 -6.04 1.41
N ILE A 136 19.12 -5.95 2.73
CA ILE A 136 19.99 -6.88 3.47
C ILE A 136 19.45 -8.30 3.36
N ALA A 137 18.15 -8.52 3.59
CA ALA A 137 17.53 -9.83 3.46
C ALA A 137 17.67 -10.39 2.03
N PHE A 138 17.49 -9.55 1.01
CA PHE A 138 17.69 -9.93 -0.39
C PHE A 138 19.14 -10.35 -0.68
N VAL A 139 20.13 -9.57 -0.23
CA VAL A 139 21.54 -9.89 -0.42
C VAL A 139 21.95 -11.16 0.33
N LEU A 140 21.50 -11.32 1.59
CA LEU A 140 21.78 -12.52 2.37
C LEU A 140 21.18 -13.78 1.74
N THR A 141 19.96 -13.69 1.20
CA THR A 141 19.31 -14.82 0.52
C THR A 141 19.99 -15.17 -0.80
N LEU A 142 20.53 -14.19 -1.54
CA LEU A 142 21.37 -14.46 -2.72
C LEU A 142 22.64 -15.24 -2.35
N PHE A 143 23.30 -14.88 -1.24
CA PHE A 143 24.52 -15.56 -0.79
C PHE A 143 24.29 -16.94 -0.19
N HIS A 144 23.23 -17.11 0.61
CA HIS A 144 22.88 -18.42 1.21
C HIS A 144 22.42 -19.45 0.17
N GLY A 145 22.01 -18.99 -1.02
CA GLY A 145 21.54 -19.86 -2.08
C GLY A 145 20.15 -20.45 -1.79
N ARG A 146 19.68 -21.31 -2.69
CA ARG A 146 18.36 -21.94 -2.56
C ARG A 146 18.38 -22.96 -1.42
N ALA A 147 17.42 -22.87 -0.50
CA ALA A 147 17.20 -23.92 0.47
C ALA A 147 16.98 -25.28 -0.26
N PRO A 148 17.44 -26.41 0.31
CA PRO A 148 17.22 -27.73 -0.27
C PRO A 148 15.72 -27.93 -0.51
N MET A 149 15.38 -28.44 -1.69
CA MET A 149 13.99 -28.74 -2.03
C MET A 149 13.47 -29.76 -1.02
N ILE A 150 12.46 -29.37 -0.22
CA ILE A 150 11.84 -30.28 0.74
C ILE A 150 11.24 -31.44 -0.06
N GLU A 151 11.68 -32.67 0.23
CA GLU A 151 11.10 -33.86 -0.39
C GLU A 151 9.59 -33.87 -0.13
N GLY A 152 8.79 -33.92 -1.21
CA GLY A 152 7.33 -33.85 -1.13
C GLY A 152 6.72 -32.45 -1.22
N PHE A 153 7.49 -31.40 -1.52
CA PHE A 153 6.90 -30.08 -1.82
C PHE A 153 6.09 -30.14 -3.11
N ILE A 154 4.77 -30.11 -2.99
CA ILE A 154 3.84 -29.96 -4.11
C ILE A 154 3.61 -28.46 -4.31
N GLN A 155 4.08 -27.94 -5.44
CA GLN A 155 3.84 -26.54 -5.79
C GLN A 155 2.32 -26.30 -5.91
N PRO A 156 1.75 -25.30 -5.21
CA PRO A 156 0.33 -25.02 -5.31
C PRO A 156 -0.04 -24.67 -6.75
N SER A 157 -1.07 -25.34 -7.27
CA SER A 157 -1.59 -25.06 -8.61
C SER A 157 -2.14 -23.64 -8.66
N LEU A 158 -1.67 -22.86 -9.62
CA LEU A 158 -2.17 -21.50 -9.88
C LEU A 158 -3.68 -21.47 -10.17
N PHE A 159 -4.22 -22.59 -10.64
CA PHE A 159 -5.63 -22.74 -11.03
C PHE A 159 -6.51 -23.35 -9.94
N SER A 160 -6.01 -23.51 -8.71
CA SER A 160 -6.87 -23.89 -7.59
C SER A 160 -7.75 -22.70 -7.18
N ASP A 161 -8.96 -22.96 -6.67
CA ASP A 161 -9.88 -21.90 -6.22
C ASP A 161 -9.20 -20.96 -5.22
N LYS A 162 -8.46 -21.50 -4.26
CA LYS A 162 -7.72 -20.72 -3.25
C LYS A 162 -6.65 -19.82 -3.88
N SER A 163 -5.88 -20.36 -4.83
CA SER A 163 -4.84 -19.60 -5.52
C SER A 163 -5.43 -18.51 -6.40
N ILE A 164 -6.54 -18.78 -7.11
CA ILE A 164 -7.24 -17.78 -7.93
C ILE A 164 -7.75 -16.64 -7.06
N PHE A 165 -8.42 -16.93 -5.94
CA PHE A 165 -8.89 -15.87 -5.03
C PHE A 165 -7.74 -15.05 -4.45
N PHE A 166 -6.62 -15.69 -4.08
CA PHE A 166 -5.42 -14.99 -3.62
C PHE A 166 -4.84 -14.09 -4.71
N ILE A 167 -4.69 -14.60 -5.94
CA ILE A 167 -4.15 -13.84 -7.07
C ILE A 167 -5.06 -12.65 -7.38
N ILE A 168 -6.38 -12.82 -7.43
CA ILE A 168 -7.33 -11.70 -7.65
C ILE A 168 -7.17 -10.63 -6.56
N ALA A 169 -7.10 -11.04 -5.29
CA ALA A 169 -6.87 -10.10 -4.18
C ALA A 169 -5.51 -9.40 -4.31
N LEU A 170 -4.45 -10.12 -4.67
CA LEU A 170 -3.11 -9.58 -4.89
C LEU A 170 -3.11 -8.54 -6.02
N MET A 171 -3.74 -8.85 -7.16
CA MET A 171 -3.86 -7.94 -8.31
C MET A 171 -4.66 -6.69 -7.95
N GLY A 172 -5.73 -6.84 -7.17
CA GLY A 172 -6.59 -5.74 -6.72
C GLY A 172 -5.85 -4.74 -5.82
N TRP A 173 -4.96 -5.22 -4.95
CA TRP A 173 -4.27 -4.39 -3.95
C TRP A 173 -2.85 -3.97 -4.32
N MET A 174 -2.15 -4.64 -5.24
CA MET A 174 -0.81 -4.23 -5.69
C MET A 174 -0.86 -3.17 -6.81
N PRO A 175 0.04 -2.16 -6.83
CA PRO A 175 0.92 -1.76 -5.73
C PRO A 175 0.12 -1.09 -4.60
N THR A 176 -0.98 -0.45 -4.96
CA THR A 176 -1.97 0.15 -4.05
C THR A 176 -3.37 0.09 -4.71
N ALA A 177 -4.39 0.45 -3.94
CA ALA A 177 -5.76 0.53 -4.43
C ALA A 177 -5.94 1.77 -5.34
N LEU A 178 -6.87 1.66 -6.29
CA LEU A 178 -7.09 2.68 -7.34
C LEU A 178 -7.65 4.00 -6.79
N ASP A 179 -8.21 3.98 -5.59
CA ASP A 179 -8.67 5.17 -4.88
C ASP A 179 -7.55 6.18 -4.61
N LEU A 180 -6.29 5.75 -4.53
CA LEU A 180 -5.16 6.68 -4.38
C LEU A 180 -5.03 7.68 -5.55
N SER A 181 -5.57 7.36 -6.73
CA SER A 181 -5.57 8.28 -7.89
C SER A 181 -6.28 9.61 -7.58
N THR A 182 -7.33 9.60 -6.75
CA THR A 182 -8.05 10.83 -6.36
C THR A 182 -7.23 11.67 -5.39
N TRP A 183 -6.46 11.03 -4.50
CA TRP A 183 -5.55 11.68 -3.57
C TRP A 183 -4.39 12.35 -4.31
N ASN A 184 -3.80 11.64 -5.28
CA ASN A 184 -2.79 12.19 -6.17
C ASN A 184 -3.28 13.43 -6.91
N SER A 185 -4.54 13.45 -7.34
CA SER A 185 -5.14 14.62 -7.99
C SER A 185 -5.23 15.83 -7.05
N LEU A 186 -5.61 15.62 -5.79
CA LEU A 186 -5.68 16.69 -4.78
C LEU A 186 -4.28 17.25 -4.47
N TRP A 187 -3.29 16.39 -4.25
CA TRP A 187 -1.91 16.83 -4.03
C TRP A 187 -1.32 17.54 -5.24
N THR A 188 -1.65 17.10 -6.45
CA THR A 188 -1.21 17.76 -7.69
C THR A 188 -1.76 19.19 -7.75
N LEU A 189 -3.05 19.39 -7.45
CA LEU A 189 -3.64 20.73 -7.41
C LEU A 189 -3.03 21.60 -6.33
N GLU A 190 -2.80 21.05 -5.15
CA GLU A 190 -2.23 21.84 -4.05
C GLU A 190 -0.80 22.28 -4.39
N LYS A 191 -0.01 21.42 -5.04
CA LYS A 191 1.30 21.80 -5.59
C LYS A 191 1.21 22.89 -6.65
N MET A 192 0.17 22.86 -7.50
CA MET A 192 -0.02 23.89 -8.54
C MET A 192 -0.44 25.26 -7.99
N LYS A 193 -1.00 25.30 -6.77
CA LYS A 193 -1.39 26.56 -6.12
C LYS A 193 -0.19 27.32 -5.54
N ASP A 194 0.97 26.69 -5.38
CA ASP A 194 2.17 27.36 -4.87
C ASP A 194 2.69 28.36 -5.93
N PRO A 195 2.60 29.69 -5.67
CA PRO A 195 2.97 30.70 -6.66
C PRO A 195 4.48 30.71 -6.97
N ASN A 196 5.31 30.21 -6.06
CA ASN A 196 6.77 30.25 -6.18
C ASN A 196 7.32 29.02 -6.91
N ASN A 197 6.56 27.92 -7.00
CA ASN A 197 7.05 26.66 -7.54
C ASN A 197 5.98 25.87 -8.29
N ALA A 198 5.03 26.54 -8.96
CA ALA A 198 3.99 25.89 -9.73
C ALA A 198 4.61 25.01 -10.84
N PRO A 199 4.49 23.67 -10.76
CA PRO A 199 5.14 22.79 -11.72
C PRO A 199 4.42 22.82 -13.06
N SER A 200 5.18 22.78 -14.15
CA SER A 200 4.61 22.64 -15.50
C SER A 200 3.93 21.28 -15.68
N PHE A 201 2.98 21.18 -16.61
CA PHE A 201 2.31 19.91 -16.93
C PHE A 201 3.31 18.76 -17.19
N LYS A 202 4.39 19.04 -17.95
CA LYS A 202 5.40 18.03 -18.27
C LYS A 202 6.20 17.60 -17.03
N GLN A 203 6.47 18.51 -16.09
CA GLN A 203 7.13 18.18 -14.83
C GLN A 203 6.23 17.29 -13.97
N ILE A 204 4.94 17.62 -13.82
CA ILE A 204 3.98 16.83 -13.04
C ILE A 204 3.93 15.37 -13.55
N ILE A 205 3.82 15.18 -14.87
CA ILE A 205 3.77 13.83 -15.46
C ILE A 205 5.12 13.13 -15.32
N SER A 206 6.23 13.82 -15.56
CA SER A 206 7.56 13.22 -15.43
C SER A 206 7.85 12.79 -13.99
N GLU A 207 7.54 13.63 -13.01
CA GLU A 207 7.69 13.31 -11.58
C GLU A 207 6.82 12.11 -11.19
N PHE A 208 5.57 12.08 -11.64
CA PHE A 208 4.67 10.96 -11.38
C PHE A 208 5.23 9.66 -11.96
N ASN A 209 5.69 9.69 -13.22
CA ASN A 209 6.22 8.51 -13.90
C ASN A 209 7.45 7.95 -13.20
N TRP A 210 8.41 8.82 -12.85
CA TRP A 210 9.59 8.40 -12.08
C TRP A 210 9.20 7.85 -10.71
N GLY A 211 8.32 8.54 -9.99
CA GLY A 211 7.85 8.10 -8.68
C GLY A 211 7.17 6.73 -8.74
N TYR A 212 6.33 6.50 -9.74
CA TYR A 212 5.59 5.24 -9.89
C TYR A 212 6.50 4.05 -10.20
N TRP A 213 7.47 4.20 -11.10
CA TRP A 213 8.33 3.07 -11.50
C TRP A 213 9.41 2.72 -10.48
N ILE A 214 9.76 3.68 -9.61
CA ILE A 214 10.75 3.48 -8.54
C ILE A 214 10.11 2.84 -7.29
N THR A 215 8.83 3.10 -7.04
CA THR A 215 8.12 2.70 -5.80
C THR A 215 7.34 1.40 -5.98
#